data_AF-A0A5U8SVR3-F1
#
_entry.id   AF-A0A5U8SVR3-F1
#
_cell.length_a   1.000
_cell.length_b   1.000
_cell.length_c   1.000
_cell.angle_alpha   90.00
_cell.angle_beta   90.00
_cell.angle_gamma   90.00
#
_symmetry.space_group_name_H-M   'P 1'
#
loop_
_entity.id
_entity.type
_entity.pdbx_description
1 polymer ?
#
loop_
_entity_poly.entity_id
_entity_poly.type
_entity_poly.pdbx_seq_one_letter_code
_entity_poly.pdbx_strand_id
1 'polypeptide(L)'
;SMGGFNERCAKAFCLALVKIAMADNRQCHVMLFSTEQVHYDFLGPDGIEQMTRFLLQSFKGGTDLASCLTEAAKRLETPQWHDADVVVMSDFIAQRLPDEVVKLVKRSQQQGKHRFHAVALSHYGKPGIMRIFDHIWRFDTGLKNRLLRRFRR
;
A
#
# COMPACT_ATOMS: atom_id res chain seq x y z
N SER A 1 -0.93 8.94 12.38
CA SER A 1 -1.23 7.55 12.79
C SER A 1 -0.19 6.56 12.27
N MET A 2 0.41 6.79 11.10
CA MET A 2 1.50 5.97 10.54
C MET A 2 2.93 6.31 11.03
N GLY A 3 3.15 7.33 11.86
CA GLY A 3 4.49 7.75 12.27
C GLY A 3 5.26 6.71 13.12
N GLY A 4 6.59 6.80 13.09
CA GLY A 4 7.47 6.01 13.96
C GLY A 4 7.64 4.57 13.49
N PHE A 5 7.15 3.60 14.26
CA PHE A 5 7.37 2.17 13.96
C PHE A 5 6.55 1.71 12.75
N ASN A 6 5.30 2.16 12.61
CA ASN A 6 4.43 1.78 11.49
C ASN A 6 5.01 2.27 10.15
N GLU A 7 5.57 3.48 10.11
CA GLU A 7 6.27 4.03 8.96
C GLU A 7 7.45 3.14 8.56
N ARG A 8 8.30 2.76 9.53
CA ARG A 8 9.44 1.88 9.26
C ARG A 8 9.00 0.51 8.76
N CYS A 9 7.92 -0.05 9.32
CA CYS A 9 7.36 -1.31 8.84
C CYS A 9 6.83 -1.19 7.41
N ALA A 10 6.05 -0.15 7.11
CA ALA A 10 5.54 0.11 5.76
C ALA A 10 6.67 0.24 4.74
N LYS A 11 7.71 1.04 5.06
CA LYS A 11 8.91 1.18 4.22
C LYS A 11 9.63 -0.14 4.03
N ALA A 12 9.83 -0.92 5.09
CA ALA A 12 10.49 -2.22 5.01
C ALA A 12 9.69 -3.23 4.17
N PHE A 13 8.36 -3.29 4.32
CA PHE A 13 7.50 -4.13 3.49
C PHE A 13 7.54 -3.69 2.03
N CYS A 14 7.44 -2.39 1.76
CA CYS A 14 7.55 -1.82 0.43
C CYS A 14 8.88 -2.24 -0.23
N LEU A 15 10.01 -2.01 0.46
CA LEU A 15 11.33 -2.41 -0.02
C LEU A 15 11.43 -3.91 -0.30
N ALA A 16 10.87 -4.76 0.57
CA ALA A 16 10.89 -6.20 0.38
C ALA A 16 10.09 -6.61 -0.87
N LEU A 17 8.91 -6.02 -1.08
CA LEU A 17 8.09 -6.27 -2.27
C LEU A 17 8.76 -5.79 -3.55
N VAL A 18 9.36 -4.59 -3.54
CA VAL A 18 10.13 -4.06 -4.68
C VAL A 18 11.31 -4.97 -4.99
N LYS A 19 12.05 -5.42 -3.97
CA LYS A 19 13.17 -6.34 -4.16
C LYS A 19 12.73 -7.65 -4.83
N ILE A 20 11.59 -8.21 -4.43
CA ILE A 20 11.02 -9.41 -5.06
C ILE A 20 10.63 -9.11 -6.51
N ALA A 21 9.91 -8.00 -6.75
CA ALA A 21 9.51 -7.60 -8.10
C ALA A 21 10.72 -7.39 -9.03
N MET A 22 11.80 -6.79 -8.53
CA MET A 22 13.06 -6.64 -9.25
C MET A 22 13.69 -7.98 -9.60
N ALA A 23 13.76 -8.91 -8.64
CA ALA A 23 14.32 -10.24 -8.87
C ALA A 23 13.51 -11.04 -9.91
N ASP A 24 12.20 -10.85 -9.93
CA ASP A 24 11.28 -11.50 -10.87
C ASP A 24 11.11 -10.74 -12.21
N ASN A 25 11.85 -9.65 -12.41
CA ASN A 25 11.74 -8.74 -13.57
C ASN A 25 10.28 -8.28 -13.84
N ARG A 26 9.54 -7.98 -12.77
CA ARG A 26 8.16 -7.51 -12.80
C ARG A 26 8.12 -6.00 -12.65
N GLN A 27 7.27 -5.35 -13.44
CA GLN A 27 7.03 -3.92 -13.28
C GLN A 27 6.39 -3.63 -11.92
N CYS A 28 6.87 -2.59 -11.25
CA CYS A 28 6.42 -2.18 -9.94
C CYS A 28 6.30 -0.67 -9.89
N HIS A 29 5.16 -0.17 -9.38
CA HIS A 29 4.89 1.25 -9.23
C HIS A 29 4.47 1.52 -7.80
N VAL A 30 5.17 2.43 -7.14
CA VAL A 30 4.89 2.75 -5.74
C VAL A 30 4.24 4.12 -5.64
N MET A 31 3.11 4.16 -4.94
CA MET A 31 2.33 5.38 -4.72
C MET A 31 2.29 5.66 -3.22
N LEU A 32 2.75 6.85 -2.85
CA LEU A 32 2.56 7.36 -1.50
C LEU A 32 1.37 8.32 -1.50
N PHE A 33 0.37 8.04 -0.68
CA PHE A 33 -0.83 8.86 -0.55
C PHE A 33 -0.84 9.56 0.82
N SER A 34 -0.53 10.85 0.80
CA SER A 34 -0.56 11.73 1.97
C SER A 34 -1.48 12.92 1.68
N THR A 35 -1.08 14.16 1.99
CA THR A 35 -1.69 15.37 1.42
C THR A 35 -1.40 15.51 -0.08
N GLU A 36 -0.29 14.96 -0.54
CA GLU A 36 0.06 14.89 -1.95
C GLU A 36 0.27 13.44 -2.36
N GLN A 37 -0.02 13.15 -3.63
CA GLN A 37 0.28 11.87 -4.26
C GLN A 37 1.67 11.91 -4.87
N VAL A 38 2.56 11.08 -4.36
CA VAL A 38 3.93 10.95 -4.89
C VAL A 38 4.07 9.58 -5.53
N HIS A 39 4.55 9.58 -6.76
CA HIS A 39 4.78 8.39 -7.55
C HIS A 39 6.27 8.08 -7.61
N TYR A 40 6.61 6.80 -7.44
CA TYR A 40 7.98 6.33 -7.54
C TYR A 40 8.09 5.17 -8.53
N ASP A 41 9.07 5.28 -9.41
CA ASP A 41 9.57 4.22 -10.26
C ASP A 41 11.00 3.87 -9.82
N PHE A 42 11.13 2.74 -9.14
CA PHE A 42 12.42 2.25 -8.65
C PHE A 42 13.18 1.42 -9.68
N LEU A 43 12.56 1.10 -10.83
CA LEU A 43 13.15 0.29 -11.89
C LEU A 43 13.76 1.14 -13.01
N GLY A 44 13.40 2.43 -13.06
CA GLY A 44 13.97 3.40 -13.99
C GLY A 44 15.43 3.77 -13.70
N PRO A 45 16.07 4.56 -14.59
CA PRO A 45 17.46 4.99 -14.46
C PRO A 45 17.77 5.73 -13.15
N ASP A 46 16.79 6.47 -12.62
CA ASP A 46 16.92 7.23 -11.36
C ASP A 46 16.39 6.45 -10.14
N GLY A 47 16.20 5.13 -10.26
CA GLY A 47 15.51 4.33 -9.26
C GLY A 47 16.14 4.38 -7.85
N ILE A 48 17.47 4.46 -7.75
CA ILE A 48 18.19 4.59 -6.47
C ILE A 48 17.90 5.95 -5.81
N GLU A 49 17.86 7.03 -6.59
CA GLU A 49 17.56 8.36 -6.07
C GLU A 49 16.10 8.42 -5.59
N GLN A 50 15.18 7.90 -6.41
CA GLN A 50 13.76 7.80 -6.05
C GLN A 50 13.56 6.98 -4.78
N MET A 51 14.27 5.85 -4.64
CA MET A 51 14.24 5.02 -3.43
C MET A 51 14.75 5.79 -2.21
N THR A 52 15.86 6.51 -2.37
CA THR A 52 16.43 7.32 -1.28
C THR A 52 15.45 8.39 -0.82
N ARG A 53 14.81 9.10 -1.77
CA ARG A 53 13.76 10.09 -1.48
C ARG A 53 12.58 9.45 -0.73
N PHE A 54 12.09 8.29 -1.20
CA PHE A 54 11.02 7.55 -0.54
C PHE A 54 11.37 7.17 0.92
N LEU A 55 12.59 6.70 1.17
CA LEU A 55 13.03 6.29 2.50
C LEU A 55 13.21 7.46 3.46
N LEU A 56 13.62 8.63 2.96
CA LEU A 56 13.78 9.85 3.75
C LEU A 56 12.45 10.56 4.01
N GLN A 57 11.45 10.38 3.14
CA GLN A 57 10.15 11.02 3.29
C GLN A 57 9.37 10.48 4.49
N SER A 58 8.90 11.37 5.38
CA SER A 58 8.04 10.96 6.49
C SER A 58 6.59 10.85 6.05
N PHE A 59 5.86 9.87 6.59
CA PHE A 59 4.45 9.62 6.23
C PHE A 59 3.55 10.45 7.16
N LYS A 60 3.70 11.78 7.09
CA LYS A 60 2.95 12.76 7.87
C LYS A 60 2.03 13.55 6.93
N GLY A 61 0.80 13.79 7.37
CA GLY A 61 -0.17 14.60 6.62
C GLY A 61 -1.19 13.74 5.88
N GLY A 62 -2.44 13.80 6.33
CA GLY A 62 -3.61 13.26 5.62
C GLY A 62 -3.59 11.75 5.33
N THR A 63 -4.71 11.22 4.89
CA THR A 63 -4.79 9.89 4.28
C THR A 63 -5.93 9.94 3.27
N ASP A 64 -5.59 10.26 2.02
CA ASP A 64 -6.56 10.19 0.93
C ASP A 64 -6.51 8.82 0.25
N LEU A 65 -7.08 7.84 0.94
CA LEU A 65 -7.21 6.48 0.42
C LEU A 65 -8.14 6.43 -0.81
N ALA A 66 -9.15 7.31 -0.88
CA ALA A 66 -10.13 7.31 -1.96
C ALA A 66 -9.46 7.71 -3.29
N SER A 67 -8.68 8.78 -3.28
CA SER A 67 -7.94 9.22 -4.45
C SER A 67 -6.86 8.20 -4.84
N CYS A 68 -6.17 7.60 -3.86
CA CYS A 68 -5.20 6.54 -4.12
C CYS A 68 -5.80 5.31 -4.83
N LEU A 69 -6.95 4.83 -4.37
CA LEU A 69 -7.62 3.68 -4.98
C LEU A 69 -8.16 4.02 -6.37
N THR A 70 -8.62 5.25 -6.57
CA THR A 70 -9.09 5.74 -7.86
C THR A 70 -7.95 5.76 -8.89
N GLU A 71 -6.80 6.31 -8.54
CA GLU A 71 -5.63 6.33 -9.42
C GLU A 71 -5.07 4.92 -9.68
N ALA A 72 -5.04 4.06 -8.64
CA ALA A 72 -4.69 2.66 -8.81
C ALA A 72 -5.59 1.97 -9.84
N ALA A 73 -6.91 2.11 -9.70
CA ALA A 73 -7.87 1.49 -10.61
C ALA A 73 -7.75 2.00 -12.04
N LYS A 74 -7.58 3.32 -12.25
CA LYS A 74 -7.32 3.89 -13.59
C LYS A 74 -6.05 3.32 -14.22
N ARG A 75 -4.99 3.15 -13.42
CA ARG A 75 -3.72 2.63 -13.93
C ARG A 75 -3.85 1.16 -14.37
N LEU A 76 -4.63 0.36 -13.66
CA LEU A 76 -4.94 -1.03 -14.03
C LEU A 76 -5.66 -1.15 -15.39
N GLU A 77 -6.40 -0.12 -15.81
CA GLU A 77 -7.06 -0.11 -17.13
C GLU A 77 -6.06 0.06 -18.29
N THR A 78 -4.82 0.46 -18.01
CA THR A 78 -3.81 0.63 -19.07
C THR A 78 -3.14 -0.70 -19.43
N PRO A 79 -2.76 -0.91 -20.71
CA PRO A 79 -2.21 -2.21 -21.15
C PRO A 79 -0.98 -2.66 -20.39
N GLN A 80 -0.17 -1.72 -19.88
CA GLN A 80 1.03 -2.01 -19.11
C GLN A 80 0.74 -2.75 -17.80
N TRP A 81 -0.44 -2.57 -17.20
CA TRP A 81 -0.79 -3.06 -15.87
C TRP A 81 -1.93 -4.07 -15.88
N HIS A 82 -2.20 -4.70 -17.04
CA HIS A 82 -3.34 -5.61 -17.20
C HIS A 82 -3.30 -6.84 -16.27
N ASP A 83 -2.10 -7.32 -15.92
CA ASP A 83 -1.89 -8.45 -14.99
C ASP A 83 -1.37 -7.99 -13.61
N ALA A 84 -1.53 -6.70 -13.30
CA ALA A 84 -1.07 -6.16 -12.03
C ALA A 84 -2.07 -6.41 -10.90
N ASP A 85 -1.51 -6.61 -9.70
CA ASP A 85 -2.25 -6.64 -8.45
C ASP A 85 -1.92 -5.38 -7.64
N VAL A 86 -2.82 -4.95 -6.75
CA VAL A 86 -2.67 -3.72 -5.96
C VAL A 86 -2.45 -4.07 -4.49
N VAL A 87 -1.36 -3.61 -3.89
CA VAL A 87 -1.09 -3.75 -2.45
C VAL A 87 -1.18 -2.40 -1.75
N VAL A 88 -2.12 -2.28 -0.81
CA VAL A 88 -2.30 -1.09 0.03
C VAL A 88 -1.77 -1.38 1.43
N MET A 89 -0.77 -0.61 1.85
CA MET A 89 -0.19 -0.66 3.20
C MET A 89 -0.65 0.55 4.01
N SER A 90 -1.43 0.33 5.06
CA SER A 90 -1.98 1.41 5.89
C SER A 90 -2.38 0.90 7.28
N ASP A 91 -2.62 1.81 8.22
CA ASP A 91 -3.32 1.49 9.46
C ASP A 91 -4.84 1.36 9.27
N PHE A 92 -5.36 1.79 8.11
CA PHE A 92 -6.78 1.79 7.74
C PHE A 92 -7.70 2.52 8.73
N ILE A 93 -7.16 3.49 9.46
CA ILE A 93 -7.90 4.42 10.32
C ILE A 93 -8.42 5.60 9.46
N ALA A 94 -8.78 5.34 8.21
CA ALA A 94 -9.21 6.34 7.25
C ALA A 94 -10.72 6.65 7.37
N GLN A 95 -11.18 7.67 6.65
CA GLN A 95 -12.59 7.99 6.48
C GLN A 95 -13.31 6.91 5.65
N ARG A 96 -14.65 6.90 5.68
CA ARG A 96 -15.42 6.00 4.82
C ARG A 96 -15.09 6.31 3.36
N LEU A 97 -14.90 5.25 2.57
CA LEU A 97 -14.68 5.40 1.14
C LEU A 97 -16.00 5.74 0.44
N PRO A 98 -16.01 6.67 -0.52
CA PRO A 98 -17.19 6.93 -1.35
C PRO A 98 -17.62 5.67 -2.11
N ASP A 99 -18.93 5.48 -2.28
CA ASP A 99 -19.48 4.30 -2.96
C ASP A 99 -18.99 4.17 -4.41
N GLU A 100 -18.71 5.29 -5.07
CA GLU A 100 -18.15 5.32 -6.42
C GLU A 100 -16.77 4.65 -6.48
N VAL A 101 -15.90 4.93 -5.50
CA VAL A 101 -14.57 4.30 -5.40
C VAL A 101 -14.70 2.81 -5.10
N VAL A 102 -15.64 2.43 -4.23
CA VAL A 102 -15.91 1.01 -3.93
C VAL A 102 -16.36 0.27 -5.19
N LYS A 103 -17.29 0.85 -5.95
CA LYS A 103 -17.76 0.28 -7.22
C LYS A 103 -16.63 0.16 -8.24
N LEU A 104 -15.77 1.18 -8.34
CA LEU A 104 -14.62 1.18 -9.23
C LEU A 104 -13.66 0.02 -8.91
N VAL A 105 -13.27 -0.15 -7.64
CA VAL A 105 -12.42 -1.26 -7.21
C VAL A 105 -13.09 -2.61 -7.49
N LYS A 106 -14.38 -2.75 -7.19
CA LYS A 106 -15.13 -3.98 -7.48
C LYS A 106 -15.18 -4.30 -8.97
N ARG A 107 -15.31 -3.29 -9.82
CA ARG A 107 -15.24 -3.43 -11.27
C ARG A 107 -13.87 -3.96 -11.71
N SER A 108 -12.78 -3.37 -11.22
CA SER A 108 -11.42 -3.85 -11.50
C SER A 108 -11.22 -5.30 -11.06
N GLN A 109 -11.74 -5.68 -9.88
CA GLN A 109 -11.69 -7.06 -9.38
C GLN A 109 -12.45 -8.04 -10.26
N GLN A 110 -13.67 -7.70 -10.67
CA GLN A 110 -14.56 -8.62 -11.39
C GLN A 110 -14.23 -8.72 -12.88
N GLN A 111 -13.95 -7.59 -13.53
CA GLN A 111 -13.73 -7.53 -14.98
C GLN A 111 -12.27 -7.75 -15.34
N GLY A 112 -11.36 -7.09 -14.63
CA GLY A 112 -9.92 -7.19 -14.89
C GLY A 112 -9.23 -8.33 -14.14
N LYS A 113 -9.95 -9.03 -13.23
CA LYS A 113 -9.40 -10.10 -12.36
C LYS A 113 -8.22 -9.64 -11.49
N HIS A 114 -8.06 -8.33 -11.30
CA HIS A 114 -7.02 -7.76 -10.44
C HIS A 114 -7.31 -8.06 -8.98
N ARG A 115 -6.28 -8.41 -8.21
CA ARG A 115 -6.43 -8.63 -6.76
C ARG A 115 -6.02 -7.38 -6.00
N PHE A 116 -6.86 -7.01 -5.05
CA PHE A 116 -6.60 -5.93 -4.10
C PHE A 116 -6.22 -6.52 -2.75
N HIS A 117 -5.05 -6.13 -2.29
CA HIS A 117 -4.34 -6.65 -1.14
C HIS A 117 -4.22 -5.56 -0.08
N ALA A 118 -4.61 -5.85 1.16
CA ALA A 118 -4.46 -4.92 2.28
C ALA A 118 -3.47 -5.45 3.31
N VAL A 119 -2.43 -4.69 3.59
CA VAL A 119 -1.52 -4.92 4.72
C VAL A 119 -1.86 -3.92 5.82
N ALA A 120 -2.64 -4.37 6.80
CA ALA A 120 -3.09 -3.58 7.93
C ALA A 120 -2.01 -3.52 9.01
N LEU A 121 -1.40 -2.35 9.20
CA LEU A 121 -0.35 -2.08 10.18
C LEU A 121 -0.90 -1.67 11.56
N SER A 122 -2.19 -1.92 11.79
CA SER A 122 -2.89 -1.66 13.04
C SER A 122 -4.07 -2.62 13.24
N HIS A 123 -4.55 -2.74 14.48
CA HIS A 123 -5.80 -3.44 14.81
C HIS A 123 -7.05 -2.58 14.62
N TYR A 124 -6.89 -1.30 14.33
CA TYR A 124 -7.97 -0.30 14.31
C TYR A 124 -8.56 -0.08 12.91
N GLY A 125 -8.20 -0.92 11.94
CA GLY A 125 -8.74 -0.83 10.58
C GLY A 125 -10.26 -0.98 10.56
N LYS A 126 -10.96 -0.01 9.97
CA LYS A 126 -12.43 0.00 9.94
C LYS A 126 -12.98 -1.17 9.08
N PRO A 127 -13.86 -2.03 9.62
CA PRO A 127 -14.35 -3.21 8.90
C PRO A 127 -14.96 -2.92 7.52
N GLY A 128 -15.61 -1.76 7.34
CA GLY A 128 -16.22 -1.37 6.07
C GLY A 128 -15.20 -1.20 4.94
N ILE A 129 -14.03 -0.62 5.23
CA ILE A 129 -12.94 -0.44 4.25
C ILE A 129 -12.29 -1.78 3.95
N MET A 130 -12.09 -2.60 4.97
CA MET A 130 -11.42 -3.89 4.83
C MET A 130 -12.16 -4.83 3.86
N ARG A 131 -13.50 -4.78 3.81
CA ARG A 131 -14.34 -5.61 2.91
C ARG A 131 -14.12 -5.37 1.41
N ILE A 132 -13.44 -4.30 1.04
CA ILE A 132 -13.17 -3.98 -0.37
C ILE A 132 -12.06 -4.88 -0.90
N PHE A 133 -11.07 -5.19 -0.07
CA PHE A 133 -9.89 -5.98 -0.44
C PHE A 133 -10.20 -7.48 -0.50
N ASP A 134 -9.56 -8.17 -1.43
CA ASP A 134 -9.68 -9.63 -1.59
C ASP A 134 -8.89 -10.36 -0.50
N HIS A 135 -7.72 -9.83 -0.16
CA HIS A 135 -6.84 -10.40 0.85
C HIS A 135 -6.41 -9.36 1.87
N ILE A 136 -6.44 -9.75 3.13
CA ILE A 136 -6.12 -8.87 4.25
C ILE A 136 -5.07 -9.55 5.13
N TRP A 137 -3.88 -8.97 5.19
CA TRP A 137 -2.83 -9.34 6.12
C TRP A 137 -2.78 -8.34 7.26
N ARG A 138 -2.92 -8.82 8.48
CA ARG A 138 -2.82 -7.99 9.68
C ARG A 138 -1.43 -8.14 10.27
N PHE A 139 -0.73 -7.02 10.41
CA PHE A 139 0.56 -6.97 11.07
C PHE A 139 0.44 -6.14 12.34
N ASP A 140 0.48 -6.84 13.48
CA ASP A 140 0.42 -6.18 14.78
C ASP A 140 1.73 -5.44 15.09
N THR A 141 1.59 -4.14 15.29
CA THR A 141 2.65 -3.19 15.63
C THR A 141 2.67 -2.82 17.12
N GLY A 142 1.80 -3.44 17.93
CA GLY A 142 1.62 -3.19 19.35
C GLY A 142 2.85 -3.51 20.22
N LEU A 143 3.03 -2.70 21.27
CA LEU A 143 4.16 -2.76 22.21
C LEU A 143 4.36 -4.14 22.86
N LYS A 144 3.26 -4.80 23.27
CA LYS A 144 3.31 -6.14 23.90
C LYS A 144 3.89 -7.20 22.96
N ASN A 145 3.41 -7.22 21.71
CA ASN A 145 3.93 -8.15 20.70
C ASN A 145 5.34 -7.80 20.24
N ARG A 146 5.73 -6.51 20.30
CA ARG A 146 7.11 -6.08 20.06
C ARG A 146 8.08 -6.56 21.14
N LEU A 147 7.67 -6.52 22.41
CA LEU A 147 8.46 -7.07 23.52
C LEU A 147 8.57 -8.59 23.41
N LEU A 148 7.46 -9.29 23.17
CA LEU A 148 7.46 -10.76 23.00
C LEU A 148 8.35 -11.24 21.86
N ARG A 149 8.43 -10.51 20.74
CA ARG A 149 9.36 -10.83 19.62
C ARG A 149 10.82 -10.65 19.97
N ARG A 150 11.15 -9.76 20.92
CA ARG A 150 12.52 -9.52 21.38
C ARG A 150 13.00 -10.60 22.36
N PHE A 151 12.07 -11.21 23.10
CA PHE A 151 12.35 -12.33 24.03
C PHE A 151 12.33 -13.72 23.37
N ARG A 152 11.96 -13.82 22.09
CA ARG A 152 11.93 -15.07 21.31
C ARG A 152 13.10 -15.22 20.32
N ARG A 153 14.11 -14.34 20.40
CA ARG A 153 15.37 -14.50 19.68
C ARG A 153 16.41 -15.16 20.56
#